data_AF-A0A1B1ZY78-F1
#
_entry.id   AF-A0A1B1ZY78-F1
#
_cell.length_a   1.000
_cell.length_b   1.000
_cell.length_c   1.000
_cell.angle_alpha   90.00
_cell.angle_beta   90.00
_cell.angle_gamma   90.00
#
_symmetry.space_group_name_H-M   'P 1'
#
loop_
_entity.id
_entity.type
_entity.pdbx_description
1 polymer ?
#
loop_
_entity_poly.entity_id
_entity_poly.type
_entity_poly.pdbx_seq_one_letter_code
_entity_poly.pdbx_strand_id
1 'polypeptide(L)'
;MVAELLDAAHLVRQEKHRRAEIVRAEAEAEQERQRAAARERRLAALSADVQGGWSRVEAMIATRKPAEYDAAVALLEDLQVVAERTGQPGGFGVRFAELRARHQRKSSFVARIDQAELVAGSC
;
A
#
# COMPACT_ATOMS: atom_id res chain seq x y z
N MET A 1 -26.51 -32.87 42.01
CA MET A 1 -25.43 -33.48 41.21
C MET A 1 -25.58 -33.35 39.68
N VAL A 2 -26.60 -32.67 39.14
CA VAL A 2 -26.66 -32.31 37.70
C VAL A 2 -26.28 -30.84 37.48
N ALA A 3 -26.66 -29.95 38.42
CA ALA A 3 -26.31 -28.53 38.38
C ALA A 3 -24.78 -28.28 38.36
N GLU A 4 -24.03 -28.98 39.21
CA GLU A 4 -22.56 -28.88 39.28
C GLU A 4 -21.88 -29.32 37.97
N LEU A 5 -22.45 -30.30 37.26
CA LEU A 5 -21.93 -30.78 35.97
C LEU A 5 -22.17 -29.75 34.85
N LEU A 6 -23.30 -29.04 34.91
CA LEU A 6 -23.64 -27.97 33.96
C LEU A 6 -22.77 -26.72 34.17
N ASP A 7 -22.47 -26.36 35.42
CA ASP A 7 -21.57 -25.24 35.75
C ASP A 7 -20.13 -25.53 35.31
N ALA A 8 -19.64 -26.75 35.55
CA ALA A 8 -18.33 -27.17 35.06
C ALA A 8 -18.24 -27.12 33.52
N ALA A 9 -19.28 -27.57 32.82
CA ALA A 9 -19.35 -27.50 31.36
C ALA A 9 -19.41 -26.04 30.85
N HIS A 10 -20.06 -25.13 31.59
CA HIS A 10 -20.12 -23.72 31.25
C HIS A 10 -18.74 -23.04 31.39
N LEU A 11 -18.02 -23.30 32.48
CA LEU A 11 -16.68 -22.78 32.72
C LEU A 11 -15.68 -23.22 31.65
N VAL A 12 -15.71 -24.50 31.27
CA VAL A 12 -14.83 -25.02 30.20
C VAL A 12 -15.13 -24.37 28.85
N ARG A 13 -16.41 -24.08 28.54
CA ARG A 13 -16.77 -23.37 27.29
C ARG A 13 -16.31 -21.92 27.31
N GLN A 14 -16.48 -21.21 28.42
CA GLN A 14 -16.02 -19.83 28.55
C GLN A 14 -14.49 -19.74 28.41
N GLU A 15 -13.75 -20.65 29.03
CA GLU A 15 -12.29 -20.67 28.97
C GLU A 15 -11.79 -20.98 27.54
N LYS A 16 -12.41 -21.93 26.85
CA LYS A 16 -12.11 -22.19 25.43
C LYS A 16 -12.41 -20.98 24.55
N HIS A 17 -13.50 -20.26 24.83
CA HIS A 17 -13.86 -19.08 24.07
C HIS A 17 -12.83 -17.97 24.27
N ARG A 18 -12.45 -17.65 25.51
CA ARG A 18 -11.40 -16.64 25.80
C ARG A 18 -10.08 -16.98 25.13
N ARG A 19 -9.65 -18.24 25.19
CA ARG A 19 -8.42 -18.69 24.52
C ARG A 19 -8.51 -18.53 22.99
N ALA A 20 -9.66 -18.86 22.41
CA ALA A 20 -9.87 -18.69 20.97
C ALA A 20 -9.85 -17.21 20.56
N GLU A 21 -10.37 -16.30 21.39
CA GLU A 21 -10.31 -14.87 21.14
C GLU A 21 -8.87 -14.33 21.24
N ILE A 22 -8.10 -14.75 22.24
CA ILE A 22 -6.68 -14.37 22.38
C ILE A 22 -5.88 -14.83 21.16
N VAL A 23 -6.03 -16.09 20.74
CA VAL A 23 -5.31 -16.63 19.57
C VAL A 23 -5.72 -15.90 18.28
N ARG A 24 -7.00 -15.53 18.13
CA ARG A 24 -7.46 -14.74 16.98
C ARG A 24 -6.85 -13.34 16.98
N ALA A 25 -6.88 -12.65 18.11
CA ALA A 25 -6.29 -11.32 18.24
C ALA A 25 -4.78 -11.34 17.98
N GLU A 26 -4.05 -12.35 18.47
CA GLU A 26 -2.63 -12.54 18.19
C GLU A 26 -2.36 -12.80 16.70
N ALA A 27 -3.20 -13.63 16.06
CA ALA A 27 -3.09 -13.92 14.63
C ALA A 27 -3.39 -12.68 13.76
N GLU A 28 -4.41 -11.90 14.12
CA GLU A 28 -4.74 -10.63 13.45
C GLU A 28 -3.60 -9.62 13.59
N ALA A 29 -3.06 -9.46 14.80
CA ALA A 29 -1.93 -8.57 15.06
C ALA A 29 -0.67 -9.02 14.29
N GLU A 30 -0.42 -10.33 14.18
CA GLU A 30 0.69 -10.86 13.39
C GLU A 30 0.49 -10.62 11.89
N GLN A 31 -0.72 -10.80 11.37
CA GLN A 31 -1.03 -10.47 9.97
C GLN A 31 -0.85 -8.98 9.69
N GLU A 32 -1.28 -8.11 10.59
CA GLU A 32 -1.08 -6.67 10.46
C GLU A 32 0.41 -6.31 10.45
N ARG A 33 1.21 -6.88 11.38
CA ARG A 33 2.67 -6.73 11.39
C ARG A 33 3.30 -7.19 10.09
N GLN A 34 2.89 -8.34 9.56
CA GLN A 34 3.41 -8.86 8.30
C GLN A 34 3.06 -7.95 7.11
N ARG A 35 1.83 -7.43 7.07
CA ARG A 35 1.39 -6.47 6.03
C ARG A 35 2.18 -5.17 6.11
N ALA A 36 2.40 -4.64 7.32
CA ALA A 36 3.21 -3.46 7.56
C ALA A 36 4.66 -3.68 7.12
N ALA A 37 5.29 -4.78 7.55
CA ALA A 37 6.66 -5.12 7.18
C ALA A 37 6.81 -5.36 5.66
N ALA A 38 5.83 -5.99 5.01
CA ALA A 38 5.82 -6.16 3.56
C ALA A 38 5.74 -4.82 2.83
N ARG A 39 4.91 -3.88 3.33
CA ARG A 39 4.83 -2.51 2.81
C ARG A 39 6.16 -1.78 2.97
N GLU A 40 6.76 -1.86 4.16
CA GLU A 40 8.05 -1.22 4.43
C GLU A 40 9.17 -1.75 3.53
N ARG A 41 9.26 -3.07 3.34
CA ARG A 41 10.24 -3.68 2.44
C ARG A 41 10.08 -3.20 1.00
N ARG A 42 8.83 -3.07 0.51
CA ARG A 42 8.56 -2.54 -0.83
C ARG A 42 9.04 -1.09 -0.96
N LEU A 43 8.74 -0.24 0.02
CA LEU A 43 9.19 1.16 0.02
C LEU A 43 10.72 1.27 0.16
N ALA A 44 11.36 0.41 0.95
CA ALA A 44 12.81 0.39 1.09
C ALA A 44 13.50 -0.04 -0.21
N ALA A 45 13.00 -1.07 -0.89
CA ALA A 45 13.50 -1.49 -2.20
C ALA A 45 13.33 -0.38 -3.25
N LEU A 46 12.18 0.31 -3.24
CA LEU A 46 11.91 1.44 -4.13
C LEU A 46 12.79 2.66 -3.82
N SER A 47 13.15 2.87 -2.55
CA SER A 47 14.10 3.92 -2.13
C SER A 47 15.52 3.64 -2.64
N ALA A 48 15.91 2.37 -2.73
CA ALA A 48 17.22 1.97 -3.25
C ALA A 48 17.33 2.14 -4.78
N ASP A 49 16.21 2.00 -5.50
CA ASP A 49 16.15 2.14 -6.96
C ASP A 49 14.98 3.01 -7.43
N VAL A 50 15.04 4.30 -7.08
CA VAL A 50 14.04 5.28 -7.51
C VAL A 50 13.98 5.38 -9.04
N GLN A 51 15.13 5.26 -9.73
CA GLN A 51 15.21 5.34 -11.19
C GLN A 51 14.50 4.18 -11.88
N GLY A 52 14.74 2.94 -11.43
CA GLY A 52 14.05 1.75 -11.92
C GLY A 52 12.55 1.79 -11.65
N GLY A 53 12.14 2.41 -10.53
CA GLY A 53 10.74 2.73 -10.27
C GLY A 53 10.10 3.57 -11.38
N TRP A 54 10.74 4.68 -11.77
CA TRP A 54 10.29 5.51 -12.88
C TRP A 54 10.27 4.77 -14.23
N SER A 55 11.31 3.98 -14.53
CA SER A 55 11.34 3.19 -15.77
C SER A 55 10.20 2.16 -15.84
N ARG A 56 9.82 1.58 -14.71
CA ARG A 56 8.70 0.64 -14.63
C ARG A 56 7.37 1.34 -14.85
N VAL A 57 7.16 2.53 -14.29
CA VAL A 57 5.99 3.37 -14.57
C VAL A 57 5.86 3.64 -16.07
N GLU A 58 6.95 4.07 -16.73
CA GLU A 58 6.95 4.32 -18.18
C GLU A 58 6.61 3.06 -18.98
N ALA A 59 7.17 1.89 -18.59
CA ALA A 59 6.85 0.62 -19.23
C ALA A 59 5.36 0.25 -19.09
N MET A 60 4.77 0.45 -17.90
CA MET A 60 3.35 0.21 -17.65
C MET A 60 2.47 1.13 -18.50
N ILE A 61 2.80 2.43 -18.58
CA ILE A 61 2.08 3.39 -19.42
C ILE A 61 2.20 3.07 -20.94
N ALA A 62 3.32 2.48 -21.34
CA ALA A 62 3.55 2.04 -22.72
C ALA A 62 2.63 0.87 -23.12
N THR A 63 2.27 -0.03 -22.19
CA THR A 63 1.38 -1.17 -22.46
C THR A 63 -0.04 -0.77 -22.88
N ARG A 64 -0.47 0.46 -22.56
CA ARG A 64 -1.81 1.01 -22.83
C ARG A 64 -2.98 0.19 -22.26
N LYS A 65 -2.77 -0.63 -21.24
CA LYS A 65 -3.83 -1.40 -20.58
C LYS A 65 -4.40 -0.62 -19.39
N PRO A 66 -5.74 -0.61 -19.18
CA PRO A 66 -6.34 0.05 -18.03
C PRO A 66 -5.76 -0.40 -16.68
N ALA A 67 -5.60 -1.71 -16.48
CA ALA A 67 -5.03 -2.27 -15.24
C ALA A 67 -3.57 -1.86 -15.02
N GLU A 68 -2.80 -1.67 -16.09
CA GLU A 68 -1.41 -1.21 -16.00
C GLU A 68 -1.34 0.29 -15.69
N TYR A 69 -2.34 1.08 -16.09
CA TYR A 69 -2.46 2.47 -15.64
C TYR A 69 -2.76 2.55 -14.15
N ASP A 70 -3.66 1.71 -13.64
CA ASP A 70 -3.95 1.66 -12.20
C ASP A 70 -2.69 1.26 -11.40
N ALA A 71 -1.96 0.25 -11.88
CA ALA A 71 -0.71 -0.17 -11.27
C ALA A 71 0.42 0.88 -11.38
N ALA A 72 0.48 1.64 -12.48
CA ALA A 72 1.41 2.75 -12.64
C ALA A 72 1.12 3.89 -11.65
N VAL A 73 -0.16 4.20 -11.42
CA VAL A 73 -0.57 5.22 -10.44
C VAL A 73 -0.21 4.78 -9.02
N ALA A 74 -0.50 3.54 -8.64
CA ALA A 74 -0.10 3.01 -7.33
C ALA A 74 1.42 3.06 -7.11
N LEU A 75 2.22 2.78 -8.16
CA LEU A 75 3.68 2.88 -8.07
C LEU A 75 4.16 4.34 -7.96
N LEU A 76 3.45 5.30 -8.56
CA LEU A 76 3.74 6.73 -8.41
C LEU A 76 3.44 7.23 -7.00
N GLU A 77 2.37 6.75 -6.35
CA GLU A 77 2.08 7.03 -4.94
C GLU A 77 3.18 6.51 -4.02
N ASP A 78 3.63 5.26 -4.23
CA ASP A 78 4.75 4.69 -3.48
C ASP A 78 6.05 5.50 -3.68
N LEU A 79 6.32 5.97 -4.90
CA LEU A 79 7.46 6.84 -5.21
C LEU A 79 7.35 8.21 -4.52
N GLN A 80 6.16 8.79 -4.42
CA GLN A 80 5.93 10.03 -3.68
C GLN A 80 6.25 9.85 -2.19
N VAL A 81 5.73 8.80 -1.57
CA VAL A 81 6.01 8.47 -0.17
C VAL A 81 7.51 8.27 0.07
N VAL A 82 8.20 7.61 -0.87
CA VAL A 82 9.66 7.45 -0.82
C VAL A 82 10.38 8.80 -0.92
N ALA A 83 9.96 9.69 -1.82
CA ALA A 83 10.55 11.01 -1.99
C ALA A 83 10.37 11.89 -0.75
N GLU A 84 9.18 11.83 -0.12
CA GLU A 84 8.91 12.51 1.16
C GLU A 84 9.81 11.98 2.28
N ARG A 85 9.94 10.66 2.42
CA ARG A 85 10.79 10.02 3.45
C ARG A 85 12.28 10.27 3.27
N THR A 86 12.74 10.39 2.02
CA THR A 86 14.15 10.65 1.70
C THR A 86 14.50 12.14 1.65
N GLY A 87 13.53 13.02 1.89
CA GLY A 87 13.73 14.47 1.90
C GLY A 87 13.94 15.07 0.51
N GLN A 88 13.51 14.40 -0.56
CA GLN A 88 13.61 14.87 -1.94
C GLN A 88 12.25 15.05 -2.64
N PRO A 89 11.23 15.66 -2.01
CA PRO A 89 9.91 15.82 -2.63
C PRO A 89 9.94 16.70 -3.89
N GLY A 90 10.84 17.69 -3.94
CA GLY A 90 10.99 18.57 -5.12
C GLY A 90 11.46 17.83 -6.38
N GLY A 91 12.38 16.86 -6.23
CA GLY A 91 12.86 16.03 -7.35
C GLY A 91 11.77 15.11 -7.91
N PHE A 92 10.87 14.63 -7.05
CA PHE A 92 9.68 13.90 -7.47
C PHE A 92 8.72 14.79 -8.25
N GLY A 93 8.38 15.98 -7.72
CA GLY A 93 7.43 16.89 -8.36
C GLY A 93 7.85 17.30 -9.78
N VAL A 94 9.14 17.62 -9.99
CA VAL A 94 9.68 17.96 -11.32
C VAL A 94 9.51 16.79 -12.30
N ARG A 95 9.96 15.59 -11.91
CA ARG A 95 9.85 14.40 -12.77
C ARG A 95 8.42 13.99 -13.05
N PHE A 96 7.55 14.11 -12.05
CA PHE A 96 6.14 13.82 -12.19
C PHE A 96 5.46 14.78 -13.17
N ALA A 97 5.77 16.08 -13.10
CA ALA A 97 5.27 17.06 -14.05
C ALA A 97 5.72 16.76 -15.49
N GLU A 98 6.99 16.38 -15.69
CA GLU A 98 7.50 15.95 -17.01
C GLU A 98 6.78 14.70 -17.54
N LEU A 99 6.56 13.70 -16.68
CA LEU A 99 5.81 12.49 -17.02
C LEU A 99 4.37 12.81 -17.44
N ARG A 100 3.69 13.67 -16.67
CA ARG A 100 2.32 14.12 -16.96
C ARG A 100 2.25 14.85 -18.29
N ALA A 101 3.17 15.78 -18.56
CA ALA A 101 3.23 16.50 -19.84
C ALA A 101 3.46 15.55 -21.02
N ARG A 102 4.34 14.56 -20.88
CA ARG A 102 4.64 13.56 -21.92
C ARG A 102 3.42 12.70 -22.27
N HIS A 103 2.61 12.35 -21.27
CA HIS A 103 1.45 11.47 -21.42
C HIS A 103 0.11 12.19 -21.43
N GLN A 104 0.09 13.52 -21.53
CA GLN A 104 -1.14 14.35 -21.48
C GLN A 104 -2.19 13.96 -22.54
N ARG A 105 -1.75 13.39 -23.67
CA ARG A 105 -2.64 12.93 -24.76
C ARG A 105 -3.41 11.65 -24.40
N LYS A 106 -3.08 10.97 -23.30
CA LYS A 106 -3.75 9.78 -22.79
C LYS A 106 -4.76 10.18 -21.70
N SER A 107 -5.92 10.67 -22.11
CA SER A 107 -6.96 11.20 -21.18
C SER A 107 -7.33 10.24 -20.04
N SER A 108 -7.43 8.93 -20.30
CA SER A 108 -7.75 7.94 -19.25
C SER A 108 -6.64 7.72 -18.22
N PHE A 109 -5.39 8.05 -18.56
CA PHE A 109 -4.27 8.00 -17.62
C PHE A 109 -4.21 9.28 -16.80
N VAL A 110 -4.38 10.43 -17.46
CA VAL A 110 -4.46 11.75 -16.80
C VAL A 110 -5.60 11.79 -15.79
N ALA A 111 -6.79 11.27 -16.14
CA ALA A 111 -7.93 11.23 -15.22
C ALA A 111 -7.66 10.39 -13.95
N ARG A 112 -6.86 9.32 -14.05
CA ARG A 112 -6.46 8.52 -12.88
C ARG A 112 -5.41 9.20 -12.03
N ILE A 113 -4.46 9.88 -12.69
CA ILE A 113 -3.49 10.72 -11.99
C ILE A 113 -4.20 11.84 -11.22
N ASP A 114 -5.21 12.48 -11.81
CA ASP A 114 -5.94 13.57 -11.16
C ASP A 114 -6.81 13.07 -9.99
N GLN A 115 -7.20 11.79 -9.99
CA GLN A 115 -7.92 11.16 -8.88
C GLN A 115 -6.99 10.74 -7.75
N ALA A 116 -5.77 10.31 -8.08
CA ALA A 116 -4.74 10.12 -7.07
C ALA A 116 -4.32 11.50 -6.57
N GLU A 117 -4.30 11.74 -5.26
CA GLU A 117 -3.91 13.04 -4.68
C GLU A 117 -2.39 13.29 -4.81
N LEU A 118 -1.81 12.97 -5.96
CA LEU A 118 -0.41 13.13 -6.31
C LEU A 118 -0.11 14.61 -6.49
N VAL A 119 0.51 15.20 -5.46
CA VAL A 119 0.88 16.61 -5.49
C VAL A 119 2.13 16.77 -6.34
N ALA A 120 1.99 17.34 -7.53
CA ALA A 120 3.10 17.99 -8.20
C ALA A 120 3.49 19.15 -7.31
N GLY A 121 4.50 18.95 -6.45
CA GLY A 121 4.87 19.83 -5.35
C GLY A 121 4.57 21.29 -5.66
N SER A 122 3.59 21.84 -4.94
CA SER A 122 3.38 23.28 -4.93
C SER A 122 4.66 23.87 -4.35
N CYS A 123 5.34 24.69 -5.15
CA CYS A 123 6.27 25.68 -4.63
C CYS A 123 5.58 26.56 -3.59
#